data_AF-A0A9X3HU52-F1
#
_entry.id   AF-A0A9X3HU52-F1
#
_cell.length_a   1.000
_cell.length_b   1.000
_cell.length_c   1.000
_cell.angle_alpha   90.00
_cell.angle_beta   90.00
_cell.angle_gamma   90.00
#
_symmetry.space_group_name_H-M   'P 1'
#
loop_
_entity.id
_entity.type
_entity.pdbx_description
1 polymer ?
#
loop_
_entity_poly.entity_id
_entity_poly.type
_entity_poly.pdbx_seq_one_letter_code
_entity_poly.pdbx_strand_id
1 'polypeptide(L)'
;MIELTDSLLLLARKIIAIYAIAWCFPAIVIVPVISLGSFKHIILMDKQLAKDLSKYYDDNGYMRPKYQLSWEVGSRCFDYWVKYPFIRKRVTTNSVKFKAFMWWNALGMWSWILVFFLAFFEKGLGISF
;
A
#
# COMPACT_ATOMS: atom_id res chain seq x y z
N MET A 1 -4.90 31.96 -17.50
CA MET A 1 -4.04 31.24 -16.54
C MET A 1 -4.88 30.36 -15.61
N ILE A 2 -5.94 30.90 -15.01
CA ILE A 2 -6.89 30.15 -14.15
C ILE A 2 -7.57 28.99 -14.90
N GLU A 3 -8.13 29.22 -16.10
CA GLU A 3 -8.78 28.15 -16.89
C GLU A 3 -7.86 26.97 -17.26
N LEU A 4 -6.57 27.24 -17.48
CA LEU A 4 -5.59 26.20 -17.78
C LEU A 4 -5.32 25.34 -16.55
N THR A 5 -5.22 25.97 -15.37
CA THR A 5 -5.02 25.29 -14.09
C THR A 5 -6.20 24.40 -13.73
N ASP A 6 -7.42 24.89 -13.91
CA ASP A 6 -8.65 24.12 -13.61
C ASP A 6 -8.78 22.91 -14.54
N SER A 7 -8.48 23.10 -15.83
CA SER A 7 -8.48 22.02 -16.83
C SER A 7 -7.44 20.94 -16.50
N LEU A 8 -6.24 21.33 -16.09
CA LEU A 8 -5.17 20.40 -15.69
C LEU A 8 -5.55 19.62 -14.42
N LEU A 9 -6.14 20.30 -13.45
CA LEU A 9 -6.58 19.67 -12.20
C LEU A 9 -7.68 18.64 -12.46
N LEU A 10 -8.67 18.98 -13.31
CA LEU A 10 -9.76 18.08 -13.68
C LEU A 10 -9.25 16.85 -14.44
N LEU A 11 -8.26 17.02 -15.33
CA LEU A 11 -7.60 15.90 -16.00
C LEU A 11 -6.85 15.00 -14.99
N ALA A 12 -6.08 15.60 -14.08
CA ALA A 12 -5.32 14.86 -13.07
C ALA A 12 -6.24 14.04 -12.16
N ARG A 13 -7.37 14.61 -11.70
CA ARG A 13 -8.38 13.90 -10.90
C ARG A 13 -8.91 12.67 -11.62
N LYS A 14 -9.26 12.80 -12.91
CA LYS A 14 -9.74 11.68 -13.73
C LYS A 14 -8.70 10.58 -13.87
N ILE A 15 -7.44 10.95 -14.16
CA ILE A 15 -6.33 9.98 -14.30
C ILE A 15 -6.11 9.21 -13.00
N ILE A 16 -6.08 9.90 -11.85
CA ILE A 16 -5.89 9.28 -10.54
C ILE A 16 -7.05 8.32 -10.22
N ALA A 17 -8.29 8.71 -10.49
CA ALA A 17 -9.46 7.87 -10.28
C ALA A 17 -9.43 6.60 -11.14
N ILE A 18 -9.11 6.73 -12.44
CA ILE A 18 -8.98 5.59 -13.35
C ILE A 18 -7.87 4.65 -12.87
N TYR A 19 -6.73 5.19 -12.47
CA TYR A 19 -5.61 4.39 -11.94
C TYR A 19 -6.00 3.65 -10.65
N ALA A 20 -6.69 4.31 -9.72
CA ALA A 20 -7.14 3.69 -8.48
C ALA A 20 -8.08 2.50 -8.73
N ILE A 21 -9.02 2.63 -9.67
CA ILE A 21 -9.93 1.56 -10.09
C ILE A 21 -9.14 0.43 -10.78
N ALA A 22 -8.25 0.76 -11.71
CA ALA A 22 -7.44 -0.23 -12.42
C ALA A 22 -6.55 -1.03 -11.45
N TRP A 23 -6.04 -0.39 -10.39
CA TRP A 23 -5.24 -1.04 -9.36
C TRP A 23 -6.03 -2.04 -8.51
N CYS A 24 -7.34 -1.90 -8.38
CA CYS A 24 -8.17 -2.86 -7.63
C CYS A 24 -8.14 -4.28 -8.24
N PHE A 25 -8.06 -4.40 -9.57
CA PHE A 25 -8.05 -5.70 -10.24
C PHE A 25 -6.90 -6.60 -9.79
N PRO A 26 -5.62 -6.18 -9.83
CA PRO A 26 -4.53 -6.98 -9.27
C PRO A 26 -4.61 -7.09 -7.75
N ALA A 27 -5.06 -6.06 -7.03
CA ALA A 27 -5.16 -6.09 -5.57
C ALA A 27 -6.11 -7.19 -5.06
N ILE A 28 -7.21 -7.44 -5.77
CA ILE A 28 -8.18 -8.52 -5.46
C ILE A 28 -7.51 -9.91 -5.49
N VAL A 29 -6.44 -10.10 -6.27
CA VAL A 29 -5.69 -11.36 -6.31
C VAL A 29 -4.53 -11.35 -5.31
N ILE A 30 -3.76 -10.25 -5.26
CA ILE A 30 -2.56 -10.13 -4.42
C ILE A 30 -2.90 -10.25 -2.93
N VAL A 31 -3.96 -9.56 -2.47
CA VAL A 31 -4.30 -9.50 -1.04
C VAL A 31 -4.67 -10.89 -0.50
N PRO A 32 -5.57 -11.69 -1.12
CA PRO A 32 -5.83 -13.06 -0.69
C PRO A 32 -4.60 -13.96 -0.78
N VAL A 33 -3.76 -13.84 -1.81
CA VAL A 33 -2.55 -14.67 -1.94
C VAL A 33 -1.58 -14.43 -0.78
N ILE A 34 -1.46 -13.19 -0.31
CA ILE A 34 -0.60 -12.84 0.82
C ILE A 34 -1.26 -13.17 2.16
N SER A 35 -2.56 -12.91 2.30
CA SER A 35 -3.30 -13.02 3.58
C SER A 35 -3.78 -14.45 3.89
N LEU A 36 -4.26 -15.20 2.90
CA LEU A 36 -4.84 -16.54 3.04
C LEU A 36 -3.98 -17.65 2.46
N GLY A 37 -3.08 -17.31 1.53
CA GLY A 37 -2.21 -18.27 0.86
C GLY A 37 -0.99 -18.63 1.72
N SER A 38 0.20 -18.28 1.23
CA SER A 38 1.46 -18.61 1.89
C SER A 38 2.04 -17.41 2.63
N PHE A 39 2.41 -17.62 3.89
CA PHE A 39 3.13 -16.61 4.70
C PHE A 39 4.49 -16.23 4.11
N LYS A 40 5.02 -16.96 3.13
CA LYS A 40 6.30 -16.66 2.46
C LYS A 40 6.42 -15.19 2.02
N HIS A 41 5.32 -14.62 1.50
CA HIS A 41 5.32 -13.25 1.00
C HIS A 41 5.40 -12.21 2.12
N ILE A 42 4.63 -12.39 3.20
CA ILE A 42 4.70 -11.49 4.35
C ILE A 42 6.01 -11.63 5.10
N ILE A 43 6.57 -12.85 5.20
CA ILE A 43 7.89 -13.08 5.79
C ILE A 43 8.97 -12.35 5.01
N LEU A 44 8.91 -12.36 3.67
CA LEU A 44 9.83 -11.61 2.84
C LEU A 44 9.70 -10.10 3.11
N MET A 45 8.49 -9.56 3.18
CA MET A 45 8.28 -8.14 3.47
C MET A 45 8.74 -7.76 4.88
N ASP A 46 8.43 -8.57 5.90
CA ASP A 46 8.87 -8.36 7.28
C ASP A 46 10.39 -8.28 7.36
N LYS A 47 11.11 -9.23 6.77
CA LYS A 47 12.59 -9.24 6.77
C LYS A 47 13.21 -8.00 6.11
N GLN A 48 12.49 -7.38 5.18
CA GLN A 48 12.98 -6.24 4.40
C GLN A 48 12.56 -4.88 4.97
N LEU A 49 11.42 -4.82 5.67
CA LEU A 49 10.75 -3.55 5.99
C LEU A 49 10.40 -3.40 7.48
N ALA A 50 10.33 -4.49 8.25
CA ALA A 50 10.02 -4.42 9.66
C ALA A 50 11.11 -3.62 10.40
N LYS A 51 10.67 -2.70 11.26
CA LYS A 51 11.60 -1.98 12.16
C LYS A 51 12.19 -2.93 13.20
N ASP A 52 11.33 -3.81 13.71
CA ASP A 52 11.65 -4.77 14.74
C ASP A 52 11.06 -6.12 14.34
N LEU A 53 11.95 -7.02 13.91
CA LEU A 53 11.56 -8.36 13.49
C LEU A 53 11.22 -9.24 14.70
N SER A 54 11.83 -9.00 15.86
CA SER A 54 11.59 -9.77 17.09
C SER A 54 10.15 -9.63 17.60
N LYS A 55 9.45 -8.57 17.19
CA LYS A 55 8.01 -8.42 17.44
C LYS A 55 7.19 -9.54 16.81
N TYR A 56 7.50 -9.92 15.57
CA TYR A 56 6.67 -10.84 14.77
C TYR A 56 7.11 -12.29 14.86
N TYR A 57 8.40 -12.51 15.15
CA TYR A 57 9.02 -13.83 15.18
C TYR A 57 9.48 -14.15 16.61
N ASP A 58 9.54 -15.42 16.95
CA ASP A 58 10.19 -15.88 18.18
C ASP A 58 11.71 -15.99 17.99
N ASP A 59 12.41 -16.33 19.07
CA ASP A 59 13.88 -16.48 19.06
C ASP A 59 14.37 -17.61 18.14
N ASN A 60 13.49 -18.55 17.81
CA ASN A 60 13.73 -19.65 16.89
C ASN A 60 13.44 -19.27 15.42
N GLY A 61 12.97 -18.04 15.17
CA GLY A 61 12.65 -17.53 13.84
C GLY A 61 11.28 -17.95 13.29
N TYR A 62 10.42 -18.55 14.11
CA TYR A 62 9.04 -18.87 13.74
C TYR A 62 8.12 -17.67 13.96
N MET A 63 7.18 -17.46 13.03
CA MET A 63 6.18 -16.40 13.18
C MET A 63 5.28 -16.74 14.37
N ARG A 64 5.11 -15.82 15.32
CA ARG A 64 4.29 -16.06 16.52
C ARG A 64 2.83 -16.31 16.12
N PRO A 65 2.09 -17.20 16.82
CA PRO A 65 0.73 -17.60 16.43
C PRO A 65 -0.24 -16.42 16.22
N LYS A 66 -0.15 -15.38 17.06
CA LYS A 66 -0.96 -14.16 16.93
C LYS A 66 -0.84 -13.49 15.56
N TYR A 67 0.33 -13.53 14.93
CA TYR A 67 0.60 -12.86 13.66
C TYR A 67 0.35 -13.74 12.43
N GLN A 68 -0.05 -15.00 12.62
CA GLN A 68 -0.37 -15.93 11.54
C GLN A 68 -1.83 -15.79 11.06
N LEU A 69 -2.69 -15.11 11.82
CA LEU A 69 -4.08 -14.87 11.42
C LEU A 69 -4.12 -14.09 10.10
N SER A 70 -5.03 -14.49 9.20
CA SER A 70 -5.12 -13.90 7.86
C SER A 70 -5.32 -12.38 7.89
N TRP A 71 -6.15 -11.88 8.81
CA TRP A 71 -6.36 -10.45 9.00
C TRP A 71 -5.11 -9.71 9.51
N GLU A 72 -4.33 -10.33 10.40
CA GLU A 72 -3.06 -9.75 10.90
C GLU A 72 -1.99 -9.72 9.80
N VAL A 73 -1.93 -10.74 8.95
CA VAL A 73 -1.05 -10.77 7.78
C VAL A 73 -1.46 -9.71 6.76
N GLY A 74 -2.76 -9.65 6.43
CA GLY A 74 -3.31 -8.68 5.48
C GLY A 74 -3.11 -7.25 5.95
N SER A 75 -3.45 -6.95 7.20
CA SER A 75 -3.27 -5.63 7.81
C SER A 75 -1.81 -5.18 7.74
N ARG A 76 -0.86 -6.05 8.09
CA ARG A 76 0.58 -5.75 7.98
C ARG A 76 1.02 -5.48 6.53
N CYS A 77 0.49 -6.26 5.58
CA CYS A 77 0.77 -6.06 4.16
C CYS A 77 0.34 -4.66 3.70
N PHE A 78 -0.89 -4.25 4.02
CA PHE A 78 -1.39 -2.90 3.72
C PHE A 78 -0.58 -1.82 4.43
N ASP A 79 -0.22 -2.05 5.69
CA ASP A 79 0.64 -1.16 6.47
C ASP A 79 1.98 -0.91 5.77
N TYR A 80 2.61 -1.96 5.25
CA TYR A 80 3.84 -1.82 4.48
C TYR A 80 3.62 -1.04 3.19
N TRP A 81 2.55 -1.30 2.44
CA TRP A 81 2.26 -0.57 1.19
C TRP A 81 2.05 0.92 1.44
N VAL A 82 1.26 1.30 2.45
CA VAL A 82 1.02 2.70 2.81
C VAL A 82 2.31 3.39 3.29
N LYS A 83 3.06 2.72 4.18
CA LYS A 83 4.28 3.29 4.79
C LYS A 83 5.49 3.26 3.86
N TYR A 84 5.45 2.48 2.78
CA TYR A 84 6.60 2.21 1.91
C TYR A 84 7.38 3.45 1.48
N PRO A 85 6.77 4.58 1.04
CA PRO A 85 7.51 5.77 0.65
C PRO A 85 8.46 6.30 1.74
N PHE A 86 8.06 6.14 3.00
CA PHE A 86 8.83 6.59 4.17
C PHE A 86 9.82 5.53 4.67
N ILE A 87 9.47 4.25 4.59
CA ILE A 87 10.30 3.15 5.09
C ILE A 87 11.21 2.52 4.03
N ARG A 88 11.17 3.00 2.78
CA ARG A 88 11.98 2.46 1.65
C ARG A 88 13.48 2.37 1.94
N LYS A 89 14.00 3.25 2.80
CA LYS A 89 15.43 3.27 3.19
C LYS A 89 15.84 2.03 4.02
N ARG A 90 14.88 1.31 4.59
CA ARG A 90 15.10 0.08 5.38
C ARG A 90 15.28 -1.17 4.53
N VAL A 91 14.91 -1.10 3.24
CA VAL A 91 14.98 -2.24 2.33
C VAL A 91 16.44 -2.69 2.20
N THR A 92 16.71 -3.92 2.63
CA THR A 92 18.07 -4.50 2.60
C THR A 92 18.38 -5.18 1.26
N THR A 93 17.36 -5.51 0.46
CA THR A 93 17.52 -6.17 -0.85
C THR A 93 17.80 -5.18 -1.99
N ASN A 94 18.66 -5.59 -2.90
CA ASN A 94 18.89 -4.91 -4.18
C ASN A 94 17.92 -5.33 -5.29
N SER A 95 16.96 -6.22 -4.99
CA SER A 95 15.99 -6.70 -5.97
C SER A 95 15.09 -5.56 -6.48
N VAL A 96 15.25 -5.24 -7.77
CA VAL A 96 14.41 -4.26 -8.48
C VAL A 96 12.96 -4.73 -8.51
N LYS A 97 12.72 -6.04 -8.66
CA LYS A 97 11.36 -6.63 -8.66
C LYS A 97 10.63 -6.35 -7.35
N PHE A 98 11.30 -6.53 -6.21
CA PHE A 98 10.70 -6.24 -4.91
C PHE A 98 10.39 -4.75 -4.77
N LYS A 99 11.34 -3.87 -5.11
CA LYS A 99 11.15 -2.43 -5.01
C LYS A 99 10.03 -1.92 -5.91
N ALA A 100 9.93 -2.43 -7.14
CA ALA A 100 8.87 -2.10 -8.09
C ALA A 100 7.51 -2.60 -7.61
N PHE A 101 7.43 -3.84 -7.11
CA PHE A 101 6.21 -4.37 -6.52
C PHE A 101 5.72 -3.51 -5.34
N MET A 102 6.63 -3.14 -4.44
CA MET A 102 6.28 -2.29 -3.31
C MET A 102 5.85 -0.88 -3.73
N TRP A 103 6.51 -0.27 -4.72
CA TRP A 103 6.12 1.03 -5.26
C TRP A 103 4.76 0.99 -5.96
N TRP A 104 4.49 -0.03 -6.77
CA TRP A 104 3.22 -0.21 -7.45
C TRP A 104 2.05 -0.28 -6.44
N ASN A 105 2.20 -1.09 -5.40
CA ASN A 105 1.18 -1.21 -4.36
C ASN A 105 1.06 0.06 -3.50
N ALA A 106 2.18 0.74 -3.21
CA ALA A 106 2.16 2.02 -2.51
C ALA A 106 1.40 3.08 -3.32
N LEU A 107 1.67 3.22 -4.62
CA LEU A 107 0.97 4.17 -5.49
C LEU A 107 -0.53 3.89 -5.55
N GLY A 108 -0.93 2.62 -5.64
CA GLY A 108 -2.34 2.22 -5.58
C GLY A 108 -3.02 2.64 -4.27
N MET A 109 -2.39 2.34 -3.13
CA MET A 109 -2.90 2.73 -1.81
C MET A 109 -3.00 4.25 -1.65
N TRP A 110 -1.97 4.99 -2.05
CA TRP A 110 -1.95 6.45 -1.98
C TRP A 110 -2.95 7.10 -2.92
N SER A 111 -3.25 6.48 -4.06
CA SER A 111 -4.30 6.94 -4.97
C SER A 111 -5.68 6.81 -4.33
N TRP A 112 -5.98 5.71 -3.64
CA TRP A 112 -7.22 5.57 -2.88
C TRP A 112 -7.32 6.54 -1.70
N ILE A 113 -6.23 6.73 -0.93
CA ILE A 113 -6.18 7.73 0.15
C ILE A 113 -6.49 9.12 -0.41
N LEU A 114 -5.88 9.50 -1.54
CA LEU A 114 -6.11 10.80 -2.16
C LEU A 114 -7.56 10.94 -2.67
N VAL A 115 -8.14 9.91 -3.28
CA VAL A 115 -9.54 9.91 -3.72
C VAL A 115 -10.49 10.13 -2.54
N PHE A 116 -10.32 9.40 -1.44
CA PHE A 116 -11.14 9.58 -0.24
C PHE A 116 -10.95 10.95 0.40
N PHE A 117 -9.71 11.44 0.45
CA PHE A 117 -9.41 12.77 0.95
C PHE A 117 -10.13 13.84 0.12
N LEU A 118 -9.96 13.83 -1.22
CA LEU A 118 -10.63 14.79 -2.11
C LEU A 118 -12.17 14.72 -1.99
N ALA A 119 -12.74 13.51 -1.94
CA ALA A 119 -14.18 13.33 -1.75
C ALA A 119 -14.66 13.90 -0.41
N PHE A 120 -13.86 13.76 0.66
CA PHE A 120 -14.16 14.33 1.97
C PHE A 120 -14.09 15.86 1.97
N PHE A 121 -13.14 16.49 1.27
CA PHE A 121 -13.09 17.95 1.14
C PHE A 121 -14.30 18.50 0.37
N GLU A 122 -14.65 17.84 -0.73
CA GLU A 122 -15.75 18.27 -1.59
C GLU A 122 -17.11 18.12 -0.87
N LYS A 123 -17.38 16.95 -0.27
CA LYS A 123 -18.69 16.66 0.35
C LYS A 123 -18.79 17.05 1.82
N GLY A 124 -17.69 16.96 2.57
CA GLY A 124 -17.66 17.21 4.00
C GLY A 124 -17.43 18.68 4.36
N LEU A 125 -16.62 19.39 3.57
CA LEU A 125 -16.27 20.79 3.84
C LEU A 125 -16.85 21.77 2.81
N GLY A 126 -17.49 21.28 1.74
CA GLY A 126 -18.03 22.11 0.67
C GLY A 126 -16.95 22.81 -0.16
N ILE A 127 -15.70 22.37 -0.05
CA ILE A 127 -14.57 22.95 -0.78
C ILE A 127 -14.40 22.17 -2.08
N SER A 128 -14.86 22.74 -3.20
CA SER A 128 -14.59 22.19 -4.52
C SER A 128 -13.23 22.67 -5.02
N PHE A 129 -12.31 21.73 -5.27
CA PHE A 129 -11.06 21.97 -5.99
C PHE A 129 -11.19 21.53 -7.44
#